data_AF-A0A969UEV1-F1
#
_entry.id   AF-A0A969UEV1-F1
#
_cell.length_a   1.000
_cell.length_b   1.000
_cell.length_c   1.000
_cell.angle_alpha   90.00
_cell.angle_beta   90.00
_cell.angle_gamma   90.00
#
_symmetry.space_group_name_H-M   'P 1'
#
loop_
_entity.id
_entity.type
_entity.pdbx_description
1 polymer ?
#
loop_
_entity_poly.entity_id
_entity_poly.type
_entity_poly.pdbx_seq_one_letter_code
_entity_poly.pdbx_strand_id
1 'polypeptide(L)' 'MAAADSSEKPATAYSWYVLGVLVLVYILNFIDRQILSILAVDIKRDLGLTDGDLGFLGGAAFAVFYAL' A
#
# COMPACT_ATOMS: atom_id res chain seq x y z
N MET A 1 3.94 -9.08 -38.76
CA MET A 1 4.21 -7.94 -37.86
C MET A 1 2.91 -7.12 -37.76
N ALA A 2 1.96 -7.55 -36.92
CA ALA A 2 0.71 -6.82 -36.74
C ALA A 2 0.95 -5.71 -35.71
N ALA A 3 0.95 -4.46 -36.18
CA ALA A 3 1.03 -3.29 -35.32
C ALA A 3 -0.22 -3.24 -34.45
N ALA A 4 -0.04 -3.25 -33.13
CA ALA A 4 -1.09 -2.95 -32.18
C ALA A 4 -1.49 -1.48 -32.35
N ASP A 5 -2.61 -1.25 -33.04
CA ASP A 5 -3.22 0.07 -33.17
C ASP A 5 -3.66 0.54 -31.78
N SER A 6 -2.80 1.34 -31.14
CA SER A 6 -3.08 1.99 -29.86
C SER A 6 -3.85 3.25 -30.18
N SER A 7 -5.14 3.11 -30.49
CA SER A 7 -6.05 4.24 -30.58
C SER A 7 -6.16 4.87 -29.19
N GLU A 8 -5.33 5.87 -28.90
CA GLU A 8 -5.38 6.67 -27.68
C GLU A 8 -6.73 7.40 -27.65
N LYS A 9 -7.72 6.77 -27.00
CA LYS A 9 -8.96 7.44 -26.66
C LYS A 9 -8.61 8.60 -25.72
N PRO A 10 -8.97 9.85 -26.07
CA PRO A 10 -8.65 10.99 -25.23
C PRO A 10 -9.22 10.76 -23.83
N ALA A 11 -8.40 11.03 -22.81
CA ALA A 11 -8.78 10.84 -21.42
C ALA A 11 -10.07 11.63 -21.12
N THR A 12 -11.16 10.90 -20.90
CA THR A 12 -12.45 11.49 -20.55
C THR A 12 -12.38 12.08 -19.12
N ALA A 13 -13.29 13.00 -18.78
CA ALA A 13 -13.39 13.52 -17.40
C ALA A 13 -13.52 12.38 -16.35
N TYR A 14 -14.15 11.27 -16.74
CA TYR A 14 -14.21 10.05 -15.94
C TYR A 14 -12.83 9.41 -15.71
N SER A 15 -11.97 9.39 -16.73
CA SER A 15 -10.59 8.87 -16.62
C SER A 15 -9.77 9.66 -15.59
N TRP A 16 -9.92 10.99 -15.54
CA TRP A 16 -9.26 11.85 -14.54
C TRP A 16 -9.82 11.64 -13.14
N TYR A 17 -11.13 11.43 -13.00
CA TYR A 17 -11.74 11.06 -11.72
C TYR A 17 -11.17 9.73 -11.20
N VAL A 18 -11.15 8.70 -12.05
CA VAL A 18 -10.60 7.38 -11.71
C VAL A 18 -9.12 7.50 -11.35
N LEU A 19 -8.34 8.30 -12.08
CA LEU A 19 -6.94 8.57 -11.74
C LEU A 19 -6.80 9.20 -10.36
N GLY A 20 -7.61 10.21 -10.03
CA GLY A 20 -7.61 10.83 -8.70
C GLY A 20 -7.92 9.85 -7.58
N VAL A 21 -8.91 8.97 -7.79
CA VAL A 21 -9.22 7.89 -6.85
C VAL A 21 -8.07 6.90 -6.73
N LEU A 22 -7.47 6.47 -7.84
CA LEU A 22 -6.32 5.57 -7.83
C LEU A 22 -5.14 6.17 -7.06
N VAL A 23 -4.86 7.47 -7.28
CA VAL A 23 -3.80 8.19 -6.56
C VAL A 23 -4.10 8.24 -5.07
N LEU A 24 -5.34 8.54 -4.67
CA LEU A 24 -5.72 8.56 -3.26
C LEU A 24 -5.59 7.18 -2.61
N VAL A 25 -6.10 6.14 -3.26
CA VAL A 25 -5.96 4.75 -2.81
C VAL A 25 -4.49 4.36 -2.70
N TYR A 26 -3.66 4.76 -3.66
CA TYR A 26 -2.23 4.51 -3.65
C TYR A 26 -1.51 5.22 -2.48
N ILE A 27 -1.87 6.48 -2.20
CA ILE A 27 -1.34 7.22 -1.05
C ILE A 27 -1.73 6.53 0.26
N LEU A 28 -2.99 6.14 0.43
CA LEU A 28 -3.45 5.43 1.63
C LEU A 28 -2.73 4.10 1.79
N ASN A 29 -2.55 3.37 0.70
CA ASN A 29 -1.79 2.12 0.67
C ASN A 29 -0.33 2.30 1.11
N PHE A 30 0.29 3.42 0.70
CA PHE A 30 1.64 3.76 1.08
C PHE A 30 1.76 4.13 2.56
N ILE A 31 0.81 4.91 3.08
CA ILE A 31 0.77 5.29 4.50
C ILE A 31 0.59 4.07 5.39
N ASP A 32 -0.34 3.17 5.04
CA ASP A 32 -0.59 1.93 5.77
C ASP A 32 0.69 1.07 5.90
N ARG A 33 1.49 0.97 4.84
CA ARG A 33 2.78 0.26 4.89
C ARG A 33 3.83 0.94 5.77
N GLN A 34 3.79 2.26 5.88
CA GLN A 34 4.76 3.03 6.66
C GLN A 34 4.41 3.11 8.15
N ILE A 35 3.12 3.07 8.51
CA ILE A 35 2.67 3.34 9.88
C ILE A 35 3.21 2.34 10.90
N LEU A 36 3.32 1.05 10.53
CA LEU A 36 3.90 0.02 11.39
C LEU A 36 5.39 0.25 11.65
N SER A 37 6.15 0.77 10.67
CA SER A 37 7.57 1.07 10.84
C SER A 37 7.79 2.27 11.76
N ILE A 38 6.93 3.29 11.65
CA ILE A 38 6.96 4.50 12.48
C ILE A 38 6.61 4.15 13.93
N LEU A 39 5.55 3.36 14.13
CA LEU A 39 5.05 3.01 15.46
C LEU A 39 5.75 1.80 16.08
N ALA A 40 6.59 1.07 15.34
CA ALA A 40 7.25 -0.14 15.84
C ALA A 40 7.97 0.09 17.17
N VAL A 41 8.69 1.21 17.30
CA VAL A 41 9.45 1.54 18.52
C VAL A 41 8.52 1.80 19.71
N ASP A 42 7.44 2.54 19.50
CA ASP A 42 6.46 2.84 20.56
C ASP A 42 5.67 1.59 20.95
N ILE A 43 5.19 0.80 19.98
CA ILE A 43 4.49 -0.47 20.20
C ILE A 43 5.38 -1.45 20.98
N LYS A 44 6.67 -1.54 20.63
CA LYS A 44 7.63 -2.39 21.35
C LYS A 44 7.76 -2.00 22.81
N ARG A 45 7.90 -0.70 23.07
CA ARG A 45 8.05 -0.16 24.43
C ARG A 45 6.78 -0.34 25.24
N ASP A 46 5.63 -0.07 24.65
CA ASP A 46 4.35 -0.02 25.37
C ASP A 46 3.79 -1.43 25.64
N LEU A 47 4.10 -2.42 24.79
CA LEU A 47 3.67 -3.81 24.95
C LEU A 47 4.78 -4.75 25.46
N GLY A 48 6.00 -4.25 25.67
CA GLY A 48 7.14 -5.07 26.12
C GLY A 48 7.55 -6.17 25.13
N LEU A 49 7.33 -5.93 23.84
CA LEU A 49 7.57 -6.93 22.78
C LEU A 49 9.06 -7.07 22.44
N THR A 50 9.43 -8.24 21.94
CA THR A 50 10.79 -8.51 21.45
C THR A 50 10.95 -8.09 19.98
N ASP A 51 12.19 -7.95 19.50
CA ASP A 51 12.46 -7.63 18.09
C ASP A 51 11.90 -8.69 17.11
N GLY A 52 11.79 -9.94 17.57
CA GLY A 52 11.18 -11.02 16.79
C GLY A 52 9.67 -10.85 16.60
N ASP A 53 8.96 -10.37 17.62
CA ASP A 53 7.51 -10.17 17.56
C ASP A 53 7.13 -9.01 16.62
N LEU A 54 7.93 -7.94 16.62
CA LEU A 54 7.80 -6.86 15.65
C LEU A 54 8.09 -7.30 14.22
N GLY A 55 9.12 -8.13 14.03
CA GLY A 55 9.44 -8.72 12.73
C GLY A 55 8.31 -9.62 12.21
N PHE A 56 7.66 -10.38 13.10
CA PHE A 56 6.48 -11.17 12.77
C PHE A 56 5.30 -10.27 12.39
N LEU A 57 5.04 -9.20 13.15
CA LEU A 57 3.94 -8.26 12.90
C LEU A 57 4.12 -7.51 11.58
N GLY A 58 5.31 -6.97 11.32
CA GLY A 58 5.63 -6.24 10.09
C GLY A 58 5.87 -7.13 8.86
N GLY A 59 6.13 -8.43 9.06
CA GLY A 59 6.42 -9.39 7.99
C GLY A 59 5.27 -10.36 7.72
N ALA A 60 5.13 -11.37 8.57
CA ALA A 60 4.20 -12.48 8.36
C ALA A 60 2.73 -12.08 8.57
N ALA A 61 2.42 -11.38 9.67
CA ALA A 61 1.05 -10.92 9.93
C ALA A 61 0.62 -9.91 8.86
N PHE A 62 1.48 -8.92 8.54
CA PHE A 62 1.24 -7.99 7.44
C PHE A 62 0.97 -8.70 6.10
N ALA A 63 1.78 -9.70 5.74
CA ALA A 63 1.59 -10.44 4.49
C ALA A 63 0.23 -11.15 4.43
N VAL A 64 -0.24 -11.74 5.53
CA VAL A 64 -1.54 -12.44 5.57
C VAL A 64 -2.70 -11.45 5.42
N PHE A 65 -2.68 -10.31 6.12
CA PHE A 65 -3.80 -9.36 6.08
C PHE A 65 -3.81 -8.44 4.85
N TYR A 66 -2.65 -8.20 4.23
CA TYR A 66 -2.54 -7.31 3.07
C TYR A 66 -2.62 -8.06 1.72
N ALA A 67 -2.13 -9.30 1.64
CA ALA A 67 -2.07 -10.05 0.38
C ALA A 67 -3.32 -10.90 0.08
N LEU A 68 -4.20 -11.11 1.08
CA LEU A 68 -5.49 -11.79 0.96
C LEU A 68 -6.61 -10.79 0.69
#